data_AF-A0A7K5JSH9-F1
#
_entry.id   AF-A0A7K5JSH9-F1
#
_cell.length_a   1.000
_cell.length_b   1.000
_cell.length_c   1.000
_cell.angle_alpha   90.00
_cell.angle_beta   90.00
_cell.angle_gamma   90.00
#
_symmetry.space_group_name_H-M   'P 1'
#
loop_
_entity.id
_entity.type
_entity.pdbx_description
1 polymer ?
#
loop_
_entity_poly.entity_id
_entity_poly.type
_entity_poly.pdbx_seq_one_letter_code
_entity_poly.pdbx_strand_id
1 'polypeptide(L)'
;VRLHGELMCGGVLVGRSWVLTAAHCFAGNRNELAWTVVVGDHELGKPGAGERAVPVRRILPHPKFNPKTFHGDLALLELAVPLAPSPAVSPVCLPSGPTEPSPGTPCYIAGWGSLYEEGPVADVVMEAQVPLLSQETCRGALGKDLLTSAMFCAGYLSGGIDSCQGDSGGPLACQDPASHHFVLYGITSWGDGCGERGKPGVYTRVTAFTDWLSLQMDSAPGSREPSCFDLLALAQLPPEQQNPERARLCTFYAGSCRAPQGRTTCARLAEETCRARIRRCGSSVPTELHSYAQTLVDLLRQAGDFIRNHGTALGYIPFHRDPYSHSVPRARVLLPGLGHSTVSPQFTLMSPSMFLLPIPVVAACPGLNESAVRVGAVRELYAWVLRVPEADLAMTFQEILVDLGSKNTKGLYRAQVRATVGGRPTAFTGLVGLESDSLARSMPGLVALALEALKT
;
A
#
# COMPACT_ATOMS: atom_id res chain seq x y z
N VAL A 1 -1.95 8.63 -5.26
CA VAL A 1 -2.36 8.26 -3.87
C VAL A 1 -1.24 7.48 -3.23
N ARG A 2 -0.76 7.90 -2.05
CA ARG A 2 0.44 7.36 -1.40
C ARG A 2 0.12 6.69 -0.04
N LEU A 3 0.82 5.59 0.28
CA LEU A 3 0.77 4.83 1.53
C LEU A 3 2.13 4.93 2.23
N HIS A 4 2.17 5.38 3.49
CA HIS A 4 3.43 5.66 4.21
C HIS A 4 4.46 6.52 3.42
N GLY A 5 3.99 7.31 2.44
CA GLY A 5 4.80 8.14 1.56
C GLY A 5 5.11 7.54 0.17
N GLU A 6 4.93 6.23 -0.02
CA GLU A 6 5.18 5.53 -1.30
C GLU A 6 3.95 5.56 -2.22
N LEU A 7 4.15 5.71 -3.53
CA LEU A 7 3.05 5.73 -4.51
C LEU A 7 2.45 4.33 -4.70
N MET A 8 1.14 4.19 -4.47
CA MET A 8 0.43 2.91 -4.62
C MET A 8 -0.50 2.86 -5.83
N CYS A 9 -1.18 3.97 -6.11
CA CYS A 9 -2.26 4.06 -7.08
C CYS A 9 -2.43 5.51 -7.57
N GLY A 10 -3.02 5.69 -8.75
CA GLY A 10 -3.65 6.93 -9.19
C GLY A 10 -4.87 7.33 -8.34
N GLY A 11 -5.40 8.52 -8.62
CA GLY A 11 -6.62 9.04 -7.99
C GLY A 11 -7.06 10.34 -8.64
N VAL A 12 -8.38 10.55 -8.71
CA VAL A 12 -9.00 11.63 -9.48
C VAL A 12 -9.77 12.56 -8.56
N LEU A 13 -9.43 13.85 -8.54
CA LEU A 13 -10.15 14.84 -7.74
C LEU A 13 -11.53 15.11 -8.35
N VAL A 14 -12.61 14.88 -7.59
CA VAL A 14 -14.01 15.06 -8.03
C VAL A 14 -14.78 16.08 -7.19
N GLY A 15 -14.15 16.60 -6.13
CA GLY A 15 -14.63 17.73 -5.34
C GLY A 15 -13.56 18.18 -4.36
N ARG A 16 -13.72 19.36 -3.74
CA ARG A 16 -12.66 19.95 -2.87
C ARG A 16 -12.17 19.04 -1.75
N SER A 17 -13.00 18.12 -1.27
CA SER A 17 -12.65 17.15 -0.23
C SER A 17 -12.74 15.70 -0.71
N TRP A 18 -12.90 15.46 -2.02
CA TRP A 18 -13.37 14.18 -2.55
C TRP A 18 -12.51 13.69 -3.72
N VAL A 19 -11.93 12.51 -3.59
CA VAL A 19 -11.07 11.87 -4.59
C VAL A 19 -11.60 10.48 -4.91
N LEU A 20 -11.83 10.17 -6.18
CA LEU A 20 -12.13 8.83 -6.67
C LEU A 20 -10.84 8.06 -6.96
N THR A 21 -10.86 6.74 -6.75
CA THR A 21 -9.76 5.81 -7.06
C THR A 21 -10.32 4.37 -7.06
N ALA A 22 -9.47 3.36 -7.25
CA ALA A 22 -9.88 1.96 -7.23
C ALA A 22 -9.97 1.42 -5.78
N ALA A 23 -10.81 0.41 -5.55
CA ALA A 23 -10.97 -0.21 -4.23
C ALA A 23 -9.85 -1.21 -3.90
N HIS A 24 -9.27 -1.87 -4.91
CA HIS A 24 -8.20 -2.85 -4.73
C HIS A 24 -6.93 -2.24 -4.12
N CYS A 25 -6.67 -0.93 -4.35
CA CYS A 25 -5.60 -0.16 -3.70
C CYS A 25 -5.60 -0.32 -2.17
N PHE A 26 -6.79 -0.49 -1.56
CA PHE A 26 -6.99 -0.61 -0.10
C PHE A 26 -7.24 -2.06 0.35
N ALA A 27 -6.81 -3.05 -0.46
CA ALA A 27 -6.84 -4.45 -0.07
C ALA A 27 -5.81 -4.76 1.04
N GLY A 28 -4.59 -4.21 0.93
CA GLY A 28 -3.50 -4.45 1.87
C GLY A 28 -3.56 -3.63 3.17
N ASN A 29 -3.95 -2.35 3.09
CA ASN A 29 -4.07 -1.48 4.26
C ASN A 29 -5.33 -0.59 4.19
N ARG A 30 -6.13 -0.59 5.27
CA ARG A 30 -7.38 0.18 5.41
C ARG A 30 -7.38 1.19 6.55
N ASN A 31 -6.24 1.39 7.23
CA ASN A 31 -6.11 2.43 8.26
C ASN A 31 -5.93 3.79 7.56
N GLU A 32 -6.96 4.64 7.59
CA GLU A 32 -6.92 5.94 6.89
C GLU A 32 -5.72 6.82 7.25
N LEU A 33 -5.18 6.68 8.46
CA LEU A 33 -4.04 7.46 8.97
C LEU A 33 -2.72 7.16 8.22
N ALA A 34 -2.61 6.01 7.56
CA ALA A 34 -1.43 5.63 6.77
C ALA A 34 -1.45 6.23 5.35
N TRP A 35 -2.56 6.82 4.92
CA TRP A 35 -2.80 7.22 3.54
C TRP A 35 -2.80 8.75 3.34
N THR A 36 -2.18 9.17 2.25
CA THR A 36 -2.09 10.58 1.83
C THR A 36 -2.41 10.71 0.35
N VAL A 37 -3.25 11.68 -0.01
CA VAL A 37 -3.38 12.12 -1.40
C VAL A 37 -2.39 13.24 -1.63
N VAL A 38 -1.68 13.19 -2.76
CA VAL A 38 -0.90 14.31 -3.27
C VAL A 38 -1.60 14.83 -4.51
N VAL A 39 -1.77 16.15 -4.60
CA VAL A 39 -2.38 16.86 -5.73
C VAL A 39 -1.41 17.94 -6.23
N GLY A 40 -1.49 18.32 -7.51
CA GLY A 40 -0.54 19.27 -8.12
C GLY A 40 0.88 18.70 -8.28
N ASP A 41 1.01 17.38 -8.17
CA ASP A 41 2.20 16.58 -8.46
C ASP A 41 2.42 16.50 -9.99
N HIS A 42 3.67 16.32 -10.43
CA HIS A 42 4.02 16.21 -11.84
C HIS A 42 5.25 15.32 -12.03
N GLU A 43 6.35 15.60 -11.31
CA GLU A 43 7.57 14.80 -11.32
C GLU A 43 7.87 14.26 -9.91
N LEU A 44 7.84 12.93 -9.78
CA LEU A 44 7.97 12.24 -8.51
C LEU A 44 9.31 12.54 -7.83
N GLY A 45 9.24 12.92 -6.56
CA GLY A 45 10.43 13.24 -5.77
C GLY A 45 11.01 14.65 -6.02
N LYS A 46 10.42 15.48 -6.89
CA LYS A 46 10.77 16.90 -7.05
C LYS A 46 9.57 17.81 -6.73
N PRO A 47 9.41 18.24 -5.46
CA PRO A 47 8.23 18.98 -5.03
C PRO A 47 7.94 20.24 -5.86
N GLY A 48 6.83 20.20 -6.59
CA GLY A 48 6.38 21.31 -7.43
C GLY A 48 5.79 22.46 -6.61
N ALA A 49 5.80 23.68 -7.15
CA ALA A 49 5.25 24.86 -6.46
C ALA A 49 3.71 24.78 -6.23
N GLY A 50 3.02 23.85 -6.89
CA GLY A 50 1.61 23.53 -6.67
C GLY A 50 1.36 22.21 -5.91
N GLU A 51 2.40 21.46 -5.53
CA GLU A 51 2.23 20.16 -4.89
C GLU A 51 1.64 20.32 -3.47
N ARG A 52 0.61 19.53 -3.16
CA ARG A 52 0.06 19.44 -1.81
C ARG A 52 -0.26 18.01 -1.40
N ALA A 53 0.50 17.52 -0.42
CA ALA A 53 0.12 16.37 0.39
C ALA A 53 -1.04 16.72 1.34
N VAL A 54 -2.08 15.87 1.37
CA VAL A 54 -3.25 15.98 2.24
C VAL A 54 -3.59 14.59 2.81
N PRO A 55 -3.66 14.42 4.14
CA PRO A 55 -4.05 13.15 4.76
C PRO A 55 -5.48 12.72 4.38
N VAL A 56 -5.72 11.42 4.30
CA VAL A 56 -7.05 10.85 4.05
C VAL A 56 -7.85 10.78 5.37
N ARG A 57 -9.03 11.41 5.43
CA ARG A 57 -9.96 11.32 6.56
C ARG A 57 -10.72 10.00 6.58
N ARG A 58 -11.21 9.56 5.42
CA ARG A 58 -11.96 8.31 5.26
C ARG A 58 -11.61 7.65 3.94
N ILE A 59 -11.53 6.32 3.96
CA ILE A 59 -11.51 5.46 2.77
C ILE A 59 -12.90 4.82 2.71
N LEU A 60 -13.63 5.03 1.62
CA LEU A 60 -14.96 4.46 1.40
C LEU A 60 -14.94 3.55 0.15
N PRO A 61 -14.54 2.27 0.27
CA PRO A 61 -14.69 1.31 -0.82
C PRO A 61 -16.18 1.06 -1.09
N HIS A 62 -16.56 0.92 -2.36
CA HIS A 62 -17.94 0.61 -2.72
C HIS A 62 -18.38 -0.73 -2.11
N PRO A 63 -19.54 -0.83 -1.43
CA PRO A 63 -19.91 -1.98 -0.60
C PRO A 63 -20.18 -3.28 -1.37
N LYS A 64 -20.21 -3.26 -2.71
CA LYS A 64 -20.26 -4.47 -3.56
C LYS A 64 -18.90 -4.84 -4.17
N PHE A 65 -17.80 -4.19 -3.77
CA PHE A 65 -16.46 -4.51 -4.28
C PHE A 65 -16.12 -5.99 -4.07
N ASN A 66 -15.82 -6.70 -5.16
CA ASN A 66 -15.37 -8.08 -5.14
C ASN A 66 -13.92 -8.19 -5.64
N PRO A 67 -12.91 -8.43 -4.76
CA PRO A 67 -11.51 -8.50 -5.15
C PRO A 67 -11.14 -9.74 -6.00
N LYS A 68 -12.07 -10.67 -6.24
CA LYS A 68 -11.86 -11.80 -7.16
C LYS A 68 -12.31 -11.53 -8.59
N THR A 69 -13.18 -10.55 -8.80
CA THR A 69 -13.79 -10.26 -10.12
C THR A 69 -13.74 -8.78 -10.48
N PHE A 70 -13.06 -7.95 -9.66
CA PHE A 70 -12.99 -6.49 -9.73
C PHE A 70 -14.36 -5.79 -9.86
N HIS A 71 -15.47 -6.48 -9.55
CA HIS A 71 -16.80 -5.90 -9.69
C HIS A 71 -17.00 -4.81 -8.64
N GLY A 72 -17.33 -3.59 -9.07
CA GLY A 72 -17.44 -2.45 -8.18
C GLY A 72 -16.11 -2.03 -7.57
N ASP A 73 -15.00 -2.17 -8.31
CA ASP A 73 -13.68 -1.69 -7.93
C ASP A 73 -13.59 -0.15 -8.00
N LEU A 74 -14.24 0.48 -7.02
CA LEU A 74 -14.35 1.93 -6.85
C LEU A 74 -14.22 2.26 -5.37
N ALA A 75 -13.41 3.25 -5.02
CA ALA A 75 -13.35 3.83 -3.70
C ALA A 75 -13.40 5.36 -3.77
N LEU A 76 -14.08 5.97 -2.79
CA LEU A 76 -14.13 7.40 -2.59
C LEU A 76 -13.30 7.74 -1.33
N LEU A 77 -12.40 8.71 -1.45
CA LEU A 77 -11.59 9.20 -0.34
C LEU A 77 -12.09 10.57 0.10
N GLU A 78 -12.35 10.72 1.40
CA GLU A 78 -12.57 12.02 2.04
C GLU A 78 -11.21 12.59 2.46
N LEU A 79 -10.88 13.82 2.07
CA LEU A 79 -9.65 14.50 2.49
C LEU A 79 -9.81 15.11 3.90
N ALA A 80 -8.75 15.08 4.71
CA ALA A 80 -8.76 15.64 6.06
C ALA A 80 -8.95 17.16 6.10
N VAL A 81 -8.58 17.87 5.02
CA VAL A 81 -8.78 19.31 4.83
C VAL A 81 -9.29 19.54 3.40
N PRO A 82 -10.34 20.35 3.18
CA PRO A 82 -10.77 20.73 1.84
C PRO A 82 -9.69 21.53 1.09
N LEU A 83 -9.47 21.20 -0.18
CA LEU A 83 -8.56 21.94 -1.05
C LEU A 83 -9.12 23.32 -1.39
N ALA A 84 -8.24 24.33 -1.31
CA ALA A 84 -8.51 25.66 -1.85
C ALA A 84 -8.50 25.60 -3.40
N PRO A 85 -9.34 26.39 -4.10
CA PRO A 85 -9.26 26.51 -5.55
C PRO A 85 -7.88 27.02 -6.00
N SER A 86 -7.27 26.36 -6.97
CA SER A 86 -6.03 26.82 -7.61
C SER A 86 -6.02 26.48 -9.11
N PRO A 87 -5.20 27.17 -9.94
CA PRO A 87 -5.08 26.84 -11.36
C PRO A 87 -4.43 25.47 -11.62
N ALA A 88 -3.63 24.97 -10.68
CA ALA A 88 -2.93 23.69 -10.79
C ALA A 88 -3.72 22.50 -10.22
N VAL A 89 -4.81 22.74 -9.48
CA VAL A 89 -5.61 21.71 -8.81
C VAL A 89 -7.10 22.05 -8.92
N SER A 90 -7.75 21.49 -9.93
CA SER A 90 -9.20 21.54 -10.17
C SER A 90 -9.81 20.14 -10.18
N PRO A 91 -11.06 19.96 -9.70
CA PRO A 91 -11.76 18.69 -9.86
C PRO A 91 -12.22 18.48 -11.31
N VAL A 92 -12.27 17.22 -11.75
CA VAL A 92 -12.91 16.81 -13.02
C VAL A 92 -14.44 16.79 -12.87
N CYS A 93 -15.18 16.92 -13.98
CA CYS A 93 -16.62 16.75 -13.93
C CYS A 93 -17.01 15.28 -13.74
N LEU A 94 -18.02 15.01 -12.90
CA LEU A 94 -18.70 13.71 -12.85
C LEU A 94 -19.82 13.65 -13.91
N PRO A 95 -20.21 12.46 -14.39
CA PRO A 95 -21.35 12.31 -15.31
C PRO A 95 -22.66 12.77 -14.66
N SER A 96 -23.43 13.58 -15.38
CA SER A 96 -24.73 14.12 -14.94
C SER A 96 -25.91 13.14 -15.11
N GLY A 97 -25.64 11.92 -15.58
CA GLY A 97 -26.63 10.88 -15.81
C GLY A 97 -26.01 9.57 -16.32
N PRO A 98 -26.83 8.59 -16.73
CA PRO A 98 -26.36 7.29 -17.20
C PRO A 98 -25.84 7.29 -18.66
N THR A 99 -25.94 8.43 -19.37
CA THR A 99 -25.50 8.54 -20.77
C THR A 99 -23.98 8.58 -20.87
N GLU A 100 -23.45 7.74 -21.76
CA GLU A 100 -22.01 7.60 -22.02
C GLU A 100 -21.67 8.01 -23.45
N PRO A 101 -20.41 8.37 -23.74
CA PRO A 101 -19.97 8.60 -25.11
C PRO A 101 -20.00 7.29 -25.91
N SER A 102 -20.27 7.38 -27.21
CA SER A 102 -20.33 6.21 -28.09
C SER A 102 -18.99 5.47 -28.18
N PRO A 103 -18.97 4.15 -28.42
CA PRO A 103 -17.76 3.44 -28.80
C PRO A 103 -17.02 4.15 -29.95
N GLY A 104 -15.69 4.17 -29.89
CA GLY A 104 -14.83 4.96 -30.78
C GLY A 104 -14.57 6.40 -30.32
N THR A 105 -15.27 6.91 -29.29
CA THR A 105 -14.95 8.23 -28.71
C THR A 105 -13.53 8.23 -28.13
N PRO A 106 -12.67 9.19 -28.48
CA PRO A 106 -11.36 9.35 -27.85
C PRO A 106 -11.51 9.91 -26.44
N CYS A 107 -10.92 9.22 -25.48
CA CYS A 107 -10.81 9.64 -24.08
C CYS A 107 -9.34 9.59 -23.65
N TYR A 108 -9.02 10.20 -22.51
CA TYR A 108 -7.67 10.33 -22.01
C TYR A 108 -7.51 9.58 -20.69
N ILE A 109 -6.39 8.86 -20.59
CA ILE A 109 -5.90 8.21 -19.38
C ILE A 109 -4.60 8.87 -18.95
N ALA A 110 -4.32 8.89 -17.63
CA ALA A 110 -3.10 9.50 -17.10
C ALA A 110 -2.65 8.85 -15.78
N GLY A 111 -1.35 8.88 -15.52
CA GLY A 111 -0.76 8.31 -14.31
C GLY A 111 0.77 8.29 -14.30
N TRP A 112 1.34 7.48 -13.40
CA TRP A 112 2.78 7.31 -13.20
C TRP A 112 3.17 5.82 -13.17
N GLY A 113 2.32 4.95 -13.73
CA GLY A 113 2.54 3.51 -13.79
C GLY A 113 3.71 3.11 -14.69
N SER A 114 3.91 1.80 -14.83
CA SER A 114 4.96 1.24 -15.67
C SER A 114 4.78 1.63 -17.14
N LEU A 115 5.86 2.11 -17.78
CA LEU A 115 5.83 2.55 -19.19
C LEU A 115 5.56 1.41 -20.19
N TYR A 116 5.66 0.16 -19.73
CA TYR A 116 5.26 -1.09 -20.39
C TYR A 116 5.18 -2.19 -19.31
N GLU A 117 4.62 -3.35 -19.64
CA GLU A 117 4.48 -4.49 -18.71
C GLU A 117 5.84 -4.95 -18.13
N GLU A 118 5.90 -5.10 -16.80
CA GLU A 118 7.15 -5.34 -16.03
C GLU A 118 8.26 -4.28 -16.28
N GLY A 119 7.90 -3.11 -16.82
CA GLY A 119 8.78 -1.98 -17.09
C GLY A 119 8.96 -1.03 -15.89
N PRO A 120 9.81 0.00 -16.05
CA PRO A 120 9.99 1.05 -15.05
C PRO A 120 8.74 1.94 -14.96
N VAL A 121 8.41 2.36 -13.74
CA VAL A 121 7.43 3.43 -13.47
C VAL A 121 7.90 4.77 -14.04
N ALA A 122 6.95 5.64 -14.38
CA ALA A 122 7.26 6.95 -14.94
C ALA A 122 7.62 7.97 -13.83
N ASP A 123 8.78 8.62 -13.96
CA ASP A 123 9.17 9.73 -13.06
C ASP A 123 8.25 10.95 -13.22
N VAL A 124 7.77 11.20 -14.44
CA VAL A 124 6.85 12.30 -14.79
C VAL A 124 5.48 11.73 -15.13
N VAL A 125 4.40 12.47 -14.84
CA VAL A 125 3.04 12.06 -15.19
C VAL A 125 2.91 11.87 -16.70
N MET A 126 2.46 10.69 -17.09
CA MET A 126 2.18 10.32 -18.48
C MET A 126 0.70 10.51 -18.77
N GLU A 127 0.38 10.87 -20.00
CA GLU A 127 -0.98 10.85 -20.54
C GLU A 127 -1.04 10.11 -21.89
N ALA A 128 -2.17 9.49 -22.18
CA ALA A 128 -2.41 8.82 -23.45
C ALA A 128 -3.88 8.91 -23.87
N GLN A 129 -4.13 8.99 -25.18
CA GLN A 129 -5.47 8.93 -25.76
C GLN A 129 -5.82 7.48 -26.07
N VAL A 130 -7.02 7.04 -25.67
CA VAL A 130 -7.56 5.70 -25.89
C VAL A 130 -9.03 5.78 -26.34
N PRO A 131 -9.47 4.99 -27.34
CA PRO A 131 -10.86 4.94 -27.76
C PRO A 131 -11.68 4.05 -26.81
N LEU A 132 -12.93 4.44 -26.53
CA LEU A 132 -13.90 3.56 -25.87
C LEU A 132 -14.25 2.35 -26.76
N LEU A 133 -14.29 1.14 -26.20
CA LEU A 133 -14.72 -0.06 -26.91
C LEU A 133 -16.18 -0.41 -26.57
N SER A 134 -16.89 -1.04 -27.50
CA SER A 134 -18.25 -1.52 -27.23
C SER A 134 -18.23 -2.67 -26.22
N GLN A 135 -19.32 -2.82 -25.43
CA GLN A 135 -19.43 -3.92 -24.46
C GLN A 135 -19.37 -5.31 -25.11
N GLU A 136 -19.77 -5.42 -26.38
CA GLU A 136 -19.65 -6.64 -27.18
C GLU A 136 -18.20 -6.90 -27.58
N THR A 137 -17.51 -5.89 -28.12
CA THR A 137 -16.08 -5.94 -28.47
C THR A 137 -15.22 -6.33 -27.26
N CYS A 138 -15.47 -5.68 -26.12
CA CYS A 138 -14.79 -5.91 -24.84
C CYS A 138 -15.00 -7.35 -24.31
N ARG A 139 -16.23 -7.90 -24.44
CA ARG A 139 -16.53 -9.31 -24.13
C ARG A 139 -15.97 -10.31 -25.15
N GLY A 140 -15.81 -9.90 -26.41
CA GLY A 140 -15.18 -10.71 -27.45
C GLY A 140 -13.67 -10.84 -27.24
N ALA A 141 -13.03 -9.78 -26.73
CA ALA A 141 -11.62 -9.76 -26.37
C ALA A 141 -11.33 -10.57 -25.09
N LEU A 142 -12.02 -10.27 -23.99
CA LEU A 142 -11.69 -10.80 -22.65
C LEU A 142 -12.48 -12.05 -22.24
N GLY A 143 -13.48 -12.45 -23.03
CA GLY A 143 -14.45 -13.47 -22.65
C GLY A 143 -15.68 -12.90 -21.92
N LYS A 144 -16.81 -13.60 -22.05
CA LYS A 144 -18.14 -13.08 -21.66
C LYS A 144 -18.33 -12.94 -20.15
N ASP A 145 -17.73 -13.84 -19.37
CA ASP A 145 -18.01 -13.99 -17.94
C ASP A 145 -17.14 -13.13 -17.03
N LEU A 146 -16.04 -12.55 -17.55
CA LEU A 146 -15.17 -11.64 -16.80
C LEU A 146 -15.75 -10.21 -16.72
N LEU A 147 -16.50 -9.78 -17.74
CA LEU A 147 -16.93 -8.38 -17.87
C LEU A 147 -18.36 -8.11 -17.38
N THR A 148 -18.45 -7.62 -16.14
CA THR A 148 -19.72 -7.19 -15.54
C THR A 148 -20.26 -5.91 -16.17
N SER A 149 -21.54 -5.57 -15.93
CA SER A 149 -22.15 -4.32 -16.41
C SER A 149 -21.52 -3.06 -15.81
N ALA A 150 -20.86 -3.17 -14.66
CA ALA A 150 -20.15 -2.08 -13.98
C ALA A 150 -18.73 -1.83 -14.52
N MET A 151 -18.40 -2.35 -15.69
CA MET A 151 -17.10 -2.25 -16.35
C MET A 151 -17.26 -1.96 -17.84
N PHE A 152 -16.25 -1.35 -18.45
CA PHE A 152 -16.04 -1.29 -19.90
C PHE A 152 -14.54 -1.38 -20.23
N CYS A 153 -14.21 -1.57 -21.52
CA CYS A 153 -12.84 -1.52 -22.01
C CYS A 153 -12.57 -0.23 -22.78
N ALA A 154 -11.32 0.21 -22.76
CA ALA A 154 -10.81 1.21 -23.70
C ALA A 154 -9.42 0.81 -24.20
N GLY A 155 -8.94 1.45 -25.26
CA GLY A 155 -7.63 1.18 -25.85
C GLY A 155 -7.73 0.47 -27.20
N TYR A 156 -6.57 0.13 -27.76
CA TYR A 156 -6.45 -0.35 -29.13
C TYR A 156 -6.25 -1.87 -29.19
N LEU A 157 -7.15 -2.60 -29.86
CA LEU A 157 -7.00 -4.06 -30.05
C LEU A 157 -5.78 -4.47 -30.91
N SER A 158 -5.07 -3.51 -31.51
CA SER A 158 -3.74 -3.72 -32.09
C SER A 158 -2.66 -3.99 -31.04
N GLY A 159 -2.91 -3.65 -29.78
CA GLY A 159 -1.89 -3.41 -28.76
C GLY A 159 -1.27 -2.01 -28.90
N GLY A 160 -0.30 -1.71 -28.03
CA GLY A 160 0.52 -0.49 -28.03
C GLY A 160 0.19 0.47 -26.88
N ILE A 161 -0.97 1.14 -26.94
CA ILE A 161 -1.35 2.20 -26.00
C ILE A 161 -2.40 1.68 -25.01
N ASP A 162 -2.08 1.72 -23.72
CA ASP A 162 -2.93 1.30 -22.60
C ASP A 162 -2.46 1.93 -21.27
N SER A 163 -3.24 1.75 -20.20
CA SER A 163 -2.80 1.95 -18.80
C SER A 163 -2.04 0.73 -18.28
N CYS A 164 -1.17 0.89 -17.27
CA CYS A 164 -0.37 -0.24 -16.76
C CYS A 164 -0.24 -0.27 -15.22
N GLN A 165 0.61 -1.16 -14.67
CA GLN A 165 0.75 -1.34 -13.23
C GLN A 165 1.16 -0.03 -12.54
N GLY A 166 0.37 0.40 -11.55
CA GLY A 166 0.52 1.68 -10.84
C GLY A 166 -0.49 2.76 -11.27
N ASP A 167 -1.06 2.67 -12.49
CA ASP A 167 -2.10 3.59 -12.95
C ASP A 167 -3.49 3.29 -12.36
N SER A 168 -3.64 2.15 -11.67
CA SER A 168 -4.83 1.77 -10.89
C SER A 168 -5.42 2.93 -10.12
N GLY A 169 -6.71 3.19 -10.25
CA GLY A 169 -7.36 4.35 -9.63
C GLY A 169 -7.20 5.68 -10.37
N GLY A 170 -6.42 5.73 -11.44
CA GLY A 170 -6.30 6.87 -12.36
C GLY A 170 -7.58 7.10 -13.18
N PRO A 171 -7.67 8.27 -13.86
CA PRO A 171 -8.84 8.64 -14.64
C PRO A 171 -8.87 7.93 -15.99
N LEU A 172 -10.10 7.64 -16.47
CA LEU A 172 -10.41 7.71 -17.88
C LEU A 172 -11.47 8.81 -18.07
N ALA A 173 -11.04 9.93 -18.65
CA ALA A 173 -11.86 11.13 -18.85
C ALA A 173 -12.04 11.43 -20.34
N CYS A 174 -13.29 11.69 -20.74
CA CYS A 174 -13.64 12.05 -22.12
C CYS A 174 -14.01 13.53 -22.17
N GLN A 175 -13.65 14.23 -23.25
CA GLN A 175 -14.08 15.62 -23.41
C GLN A 175 -15.53 15.66 -23.91
N ASP A 176 -16.41 16.36 -23.19
CA ASP A 176 -17.78 16.60 -23.65
C ASP A 176 -17.78 17.63 -24.80
N PRO A 177 -18.40 17.33 -25.96
CA PRO A 177 -18.29 18.17 -27.16
C PRO A 177 -19.12 19.46 -27.10
N ALA A 178 -20.02 19.63 -26.13
CA ALA A 178 -20.88 20.81 -26.01
C ALA A 178 -20.35 21.84 -24.99
N SER A 179 -19.70 21.38 -23.92
CA SER A 179 -19.12 22.20 -22.86
C SER A 179 -17.59 22.31 -22.94
N HIS A 180 -16.93 21.46 -23.73
CA HIS A 180 -15.47 21.27 -23.78
C HIS A 180 -14.83 20.85 -22.45
N HIS A 181 -15.61 20.52 -21.42
CA HIS A 181 -15.11 20.04 -20.13
C HIS A 181 -14.74 18.56 -20.20
N PHE A 182 -13.76 18.15 -19.41
CA PHE A 182 -13.46 16.72 -19.20
C PHE A 182 -14.41 16.11 -18.18
N VAL A 183 -15.06 15.01 -18.57
CA VAL A 183 -16.00 14.24 -17.76
C VAL A 183 -15.41 12.85 -17.49
N LEU A 184 -15.41 12.44 -16.23
CA LEU A 184 -14.83 11.18 -15.77
C LEU A 184 -15.80 10.01 -15.96
N TYR A 185 -15.51 9.15 -16.93
CA TYR A 185 -16.36 7.99 -17.24
C TYR A 185 -15.81 6.67 -16.68
N GLY A 186 -14.49 6.53 -16.59
CA GLY A 186 -13.83 5.34 -16.05
C GLY A 186 -12.83 5.63 -14.95
N ILE A 187 -12.56 4.60 -14.14
CA ILE A 187 -11.41 4.53 -13.24
C ILE A 187 -10.60 3.29 -13.62
N THR A 188 -9.28 3.43 -13.81
CA THR A 188 -8.37 2.33 -14.15
C THR A 188 -8.46 1.22 -13.10
N SER A 189 -8.76 -0.01 -13.51
CA SER A 189 -9.07 -1.11 -12.59
C SER A 189 -8.20 -2.35 -12.80
N TRP A 190 -8.20 -2.95 -14.00
CA TRP A 190 -7.40 -4.15 -14.30
C TRP A 190 -7.16 -4.33 -15.81
N GLY A 191 -6.25 -5.24 -16.16
CA GLY A 191 -5.99 -5.71 -17.51
C GLY A 191 -5.46 -7.14 -17.50
N ASP A 192 -5.25 -7.71 -18.68
CA ASP A 192 -4.46 -8.93 -18.89
C ASP A 192 -3.26 -8.47 -19.74
N GLY A 193 -2.06 -8.47 -19.14
CA GLY A 193 -0.92 -7.70 -19.62
C GLY A 193 -1.14 -6.17 -19.59
N CYS A 194 -0.29 -5.42 -20.31
CA CYS A 194 -0.49 -3.99 -20.62
C CYS A 194 -0.28 -3.74 -22.12
N GLY A 195 -1.26 -3.18 -22.83
CA GLY A 195 -1.09 -2.84 -24.24
C GLY A 195 -0.85 -4.06 -25.15
N GLU A 196 -1.25 -5.25 -24.71
CA GLU A 196 -1.14 -6.49 -25.47
C GLU A 196 -2.13 -6.54 -26.64
N ARG A 197 -1.79 -7.31 -27.68
CA ARG A 197 -2.63 -7.39 -28.87
C ARG A 197 -3.92 -8.17 -28.58
N GLY A 198 -5.05 -7.50 -28.74
CA GLY A 198 -6.38 -8.05 -28.45
C GLY A 198 -6.77 -8.02 -26.97
N LYS A 199 -5.92 -7.51 -26.08
CA LYS A 199 -6.19 -7.38 -24.64
C LYS A 199 -6.29 -5.90 -24.24
N PRO A 200 -7.49 -5.30 -24.22
CA PRO A 200 -7.67 -3.90 -23.83
C PRO A 200 -7.83 -3.75 -22.31
N GLY A 201 -7.27 -2.66 -21.75
CA GLY A 201 -7.47 -2.29 -20.35
C GLY A 201 -8.95 -2.11 -19.95
N VAL A 202 -9.25 -2.45 -18.70
CA VAL A 202 -10.61 -2.47 -18.13
C VAL A 202 -10.78 -1.42 -17.05
N TYR A 203 -11.87 -0.66 -17.18
CA TYR A 203 -12.15 0.51 -16.37
C TYR A 203 -13.48 0.32 -15.62
N THR A 204 -13.49 0.69 -14.33
CA THR A 204 -14.71 0.70 -13.52
C THR A 204 -15.62 1.82 -13.99
N ARG A 205 -16.87 1.48 -14.33
CA ARG A 205 -17.84 2.37 -14.98
C ARG A 205 -18.44 3.37 -13.99
N VAL A 206 -18.01 4.63 -14.03
CA VAL A 206 -18.42 5.67 -13.07
C VAL A 206 -19.92 5.99 -13.13
N THR A 207 -20.53 5.94 -14.31
CA THR A 207 -21.99 6.14 -14.51
C THR A 207 -22.84 5.13 -13.73
N ALA A 208 -22.33 3.92 -13.45
CA ALA A 208 -23.04 2.90 -12.69
C ALA A 208 -23.01 3.13 -11.16
N PHE A 209 -22.30 4.17 -10.69
CA PHE A 209 -22.11 4.48 -9.27
C PHE A 209 -22.47 5.92 -8.90
N THR A 210 -22.99 6.73 -9.82
CA THR A 210 -23.37 8.15 -9.58
C THR A 210 -24.29 8.32 -8.38
N ASP A 211 -25.35 7.51 -8.23
CA ASP A 211 -26.24 7.51 -7.06
C ASP A 211 -25.49 7.29 -5.74
N TRP A 212 -24.52 6.36 -5.73
CA TRP A 212 -23.72 6.06 -4.56
C TRP A 212 -22.72 7.19 -4.26
N LEU A 213 -22.13 7.79 -5.29
CA LEU A 213 -21.21 8.92 -5.15
C LEU A 213 -21.92 10.13 -4.53
N SER A 214 -23.06 10.55 -5.08
CA SER A 214 -23.88 11.63 -4.52
C SER A 214 -24.26 11.32 -3.06
N LEU A 215 -24.74 10.11 -2.77
CA LEU A 215 -25.09 9.70 -1.40
C LEU A 215 -23.87 9.75 -0.43
N GLN A 216 -22.68 9.36 -0.88
CA GLN A 216 -21.47 9.43 -0.05
C GLN A 216 -20.91 10.85 0.09
N MET A 217 -21.06 11.71 -0.93
CA MET A 217 -20.56 13.09 -0.93
C MET A 217 -21.47 14.02 -0.13
N ASP A 218 -22.79 13.93 -0.31
CA ASP A 218 -23.79 14.83 0.30
C ASP A 218 -24.19 14.42 1.73
N SER A 219 -23.80 13.21 2.17
CA SER A 219 -24.12 12.70 3.51
C SER A 219 -23.74 13.68 4.64
N ALA A 220 -24.64 13.88 5.60
CA ALA A 220 -24.45 14.82 6.71
C ALA A 220 -23.39 14.33 7.72
N PRO A 221 -22.70 15.24 8.44
CA PRO A 221 -21.83 14.89 9.56
C PRO A 221 -22.60 14.14 10.67
N GLY A 222 -22.44 12.81 10.71
CA GLY A 222 -23.15 11.92 11.64
C GLY A 222 -23.85 10.73 10.96
N SER A 223 -24.07 10.74 9.64
CA SER A 223 -24.59 9.56 8.91
C SER A 223 -23.50 8.58 8.44
N ARG A 224 -22.22 8.96 8.54
CA ARG A 224 -21.05 8.14 8.18
C ARG A 224 -20.39 7.54 9.43
N GLU A 225 -19.64 6.46 9.26
CA GLU A 225 -18.78 5.90 10.31
C GLU A 225 -17.78 6.97 10.82
N PRO A 226 -17.50 7.08 12.14
CA PRO A 226 -16.45 7.96 12.61
C PRO A 226 -15.08 7.58 12.04
N SER A 227 -14.35 8.59 11.58
CA SER A 227 -12.95 8.46 11.16
C SER A 227 -12.02 8.38 12.36
N CYS A 228 -10.80 7.90 12.16
CA CYS A 228 -9.77 8.00 13.18
C CYS A 228 -9.45 9.47 13.57
N PHE A 229 -9.67 10.45 12.68
CA PHE A 229 -9.59 11.86 13.04
C PHE A 229 -10.68 12.28 14.04
N ASP A 230 -11.93 11.84 13.82
CA ASP A 230 -13.05 12.11 14.75
C ASP A 230 -12.79 11.45 16.13
N LEU A 231 -12.25 10.23 16.14
CA LEU A 231 -12.03 9.44 17.36
C LEU A 231 -10.77 9.85 18.14
N LEU A 232 -9.71 10.33 17.47
CA LEU A 232 -8.54 10.90 18.14
C LEU A 232 -8.83 12.29 18.70
N ALA A 233 -9.72 13.08 18.07
CA ALA A 233 -10.16 14.37 18.61
C ALA A 233 -10.87 14.24 19.98
N LEU A 234 -11.52 13.10 20.27
CA LEU A 234 -12.11 12.84 21.59
C LEU A 234 -11.09 12.98 22.75
N ALA A 235 -9.82 12.64 22.52
CA ALA A 235 -8.77 12.76 23.53
C ALA A 235 -8.35 14.22 23.83
N GLN A 236 -8.74 15.15 22.96
CA GLN A 236 -8.44 16.59 23.07
C GLN A 236 -9.57 17.38 23.75
N LEU A 237 -10.74 16.75 23.96
CA LEU A 237 -11.90 17.39 24.61
C LEU A 237 -11.79 17.37 26.15
N PRO A 238 -12.35 18.38 26.86
CA PRO A 238 -12.49 18.35 28.31
C PRO A 238 -13.23 17.09 28.78
N PRO A 239 -12.89 16.49 29.94
CA PRO A 239 -13.44 15.20 30.40
C PRO A 239 -14.98 15.13 30.40
N GLU A 240 -15.65 16.24 30.73
CA GLU A 240 -17.11 16.39 30.73
C GLU A 240 -17.74 16.18 29.34
N GLN A 241 -17.01 16.55 28.27
CA GLN A 241 -17.47 16.49 26.88
C GLN A 241 -17.09 15.18 26.17
N GLN A 242 -16.10 14.45 26.67
CA GLN A 242 -15.61 13.21 26.04
C GLN A 242 -16.68 12.12 25.94
N ASN A 243 -17.47 11.92 27.00
CA ASN A 243 -18.51 10.88 27.03
C ASN A 243 -19.72 11.18 26.13
N PRO A 244 -20.34 12.38 26.13
CA PRO A 244 -21.44 12.68 25.22
C PRO A 244 -21.01 12.68 23.73
N GLU A 245 -19.83 13.24 23.38
CA GLU A 245 -19.38 13.21 21.99
C GLU A 245 -18.98 11.79 21.55
N ARG A 246 -18.41 10.95 22.44
CA ARG A 246 -18.23 9.51 22.14
C ARG A 246 -19.57 8.84 21.85
N ALA A 247 -20.59 9.03 22.69
CA ALA A 247 -21.91 8.44 22.47
C ALA A 247 -22.54 8.87 21.13
N ARG A 248 -22.38 10.16 20.76
CA ARG A 248 -22.79 10.70 19.46
C ARG A 248 -22.06 10.00 18.30
N LEU A 249 -20.73 9.93 18.31
CA LEU A 249 -19.95 9.26 17.26
C LEU A 249 -20.25 7.76 17.16
N CYS A 250 -20.50 7.09 18.29
CA CYS A 250 -20.86 5.67 18.32
C CYS A 250 -22.29 5.38 17.83
N THR A 251 -23.17 6.39 17.74
CA THR A 251 -24.59 6.22 17.35
C THR A 251 -24.75 5.61 15.94
N PHE A 252 -23.80 5.87 15.03
CA PHE A 252 -23.76 5.24 13.70
C PHE A 252 -23.85 3.71 13.74
N TYR A 253 -23.13 3.06 14.67
CA TYR A 253 -23.13 1.60 14.78
C TYR A 253 -24.46 1.06 15.33
N ALA A 254 -25.22 1.85 16.09
CA ALA A 254 -26.55 1.45 16.56
C ALA A 254 -27.58 1.42 15.41
N GLY A 255 -27.48 2.36 14.46
CA GLY A 255 -28.29 2.37 13.23
C GLY A 255 -27.99 1.20 12.28
N SER A 256 -26.83 0.54 12.43
CA SER A 256 -26.44 -0.62 11.63
C SER A 256 -27.02 -1.96 12.12
N CYS A 257 -27.73 -1.98 13.26
CA CYS A 257 -28.26 -3.22 13.84
C CYS A 257 -29.52 -3.72 13.10
N ARG A 258 -29.61 -5.05 12.86
CA ARG A 258 -30.80 -5.67 12.27
C ARG A 258 -31.86 -5.97 13.34
N ALA A 259 -33.12 -5.73 12.98
CA ALA A 259 -34.28 -5.74 13.89
C ALA A 259 -34.44 -6.94 14.86
N PRO A 260 -34.09 -8.21 14.53
CA PRO A 260 -34.41 -9.35 15.40
C PRO A 260 -33.72 -9.37 16.78
N GLN A 261 -32.64 -8.62 16.99
CA GLN A 261 -31.76 -8.83 18.15
C GLN A 261 -32.18 -8.13 19.45
N GLY A 262 -33.18 -7.25 19.41
CA GLY A 262 -33.62 -6.49 20.57
C GLY A 262 -32.75 -5.26 20.89
N ARG A 263 -33.38 -4.22 21.43
CA ARG A 263 -32.82 -2.86 21.53
C ARG A 263 -31.55 -2.76 22.39
N THR A 264 -31.48 -3.55 23.47
CA THR A 264 -30.34 -3.63 24.38
C THR A 264 -29.14 -4.35 23.76
N THR A 265 -29.37 -5.45 23.04
CA THR A 265 -28.33 -6.19 22.32
C THR A 265 -27.68 -5.32 21.24
N CYS A 266 -28.50 -4.60 20.47
CA CYS A 266 -28.02 -3.63 19.47
C CYS A 266 -27.14 -2.54 20.09
N ALA A 267 -27.56 -1.96 21.22
CA ALA A 267 -26.78 -0.92 21.91
C ALA A 267 -25.42 -1.45 22.41
N ARG A 268 -25.37 -2.67 22.96
CA ARG A 268 -24.13 -3.32 23.38
C ARG A 268 -23.19 -3.58 22.19
N LEU A 269 -23.72 -4.13 21.10
CA LEU A 269 -22.95 -4.43 19.89
C LEU A 269 -22.39 -3.15 19.22
N ALA A 270 -23.17 -2.05 19.24
CA ALA A 270 -22.74 -0.76 18.74
C ALA A 270 -21.57 -0.18 19.55
N GLU A 271 -21.68 -0.19 20.89
CA GLU A 271 -20.61 0.27 21.80
C GLU A 271 -19.35 -0.59 21.67
N GLU A 272 -19.48 -1.91 21.55
CA GLU A 272 -18.35 -2.83 21.35
C GLU A 272 -17.64 -2.59 20.00
N THR A 273 -18.41 -2.36 18.93
CA THR A 273 -17.89 -2.02 17.59
C THR A 273 -17.17 -0.67 17.62
N CYS A 274 -17.77 0.33 18.27
CA CYS A 274 -17.18 1.66 18.42
C CYS A 274 -15.86 1.61 19.22
N ARG A 275 -15.83 0.91 20.35
CA ARG A 275 -14.60 0.67 21.12
C ARG A 275 -13.54 -0.08 20.31
N ALA A 276 -13.93 -1.01 19.46
CA ALA A 276 -13.00 -1.70 18.55
C ALA A 276 -12.45 -0.78 17.44
N ARG A 277 -13.22 0.20 16.94
CA ARG A 277 -12.72 1.25 16.04
C ARG A 277 -11.76 2.19 16.78
N ILE A 278 -12.15 2.71 17.95
CA ILE A 278 -11.31 3.58 18.80
C ILE A 278 -9.95 2.93 19.09
N ARG A 279 -9.90 1.65 19.48
CA ARG A 279 -8.64 0.94 19.72
C ARG A 279 -7.74 0.89 18.49
N ARG A 280 -8.29 0.63 17.29
CA ARG A 280 -7.53 0.59 16.03
C ARG A 280 -6.95 1.96 15.63
N CYS A 281 -7.68 3.04 15.93
CA CYS A 281 -7.20 4.41 15.72
C CYS A 281 -6.16 4.83 16.77
N GLY A 282 -6.34 4.43 18.04
CA GLY A 282 -5.41 4.71 19.14
C GLY A 282 -4.08 3.98 18.99
N SER A 283 -4.06 2.76 18.43
CA SER A 283 -2.84 2.00 18.10
C SER A 283 -2.11 2.51 16.85
N SER A 284 -2.35 3.77 16.46
CA SER A 284 -1.69 4.44 15.32
C SER A 284 -0.89 5.68 15.74
N VAL A 285 -0.84 6.03 17.05
CA VAL A 285 -0.19 7.26 17.53
C VAL A 285 0.57 7.02 18.85
N PRO A 286 1.91 7.08 18.87
CA PRO A 286 2.85 6.79 17.78
C PRO A 286 3.29 5.32 17.87
N THR A 287 3.01 4.51 16.85
CA THR A 287 3.30 3.06 16.91
C THR A 287 3.87 2.49 15.62
N GLU A 288 4.53 3.34 14.81
CA GLU A 288 5.24 3.02 13.55
C GLU A 288 6.02 1.69 13.62
N LEU A 289 6.81 1.49 14.67
CA LEU A 289 7.63 0.28 14.84
C LEU A 289 6.80 -1.02 14.88
N HIS A 290 5.57 -0.97 15.40
CA HIS A 290 4.72 -2.16 15.53
C HIS A 290 3.99 -2.51 14.24
N SER A 291 3.53 -1.54 13.44
CA SER A 291 2.89 -1.85 12.16
C SER A 291 3.88 -2.47 11.17
N TYR A 292 5.10 -1.92 11.07
CA TYR A 292 6.15 -2.53 10.26
C TYR A 292 6.57 -3.90 10.80
N ALA A 293 6.63 -4.10 12.12
CA ALA A 293 6.87 -5.42 12.72
C ALA A 293 5.75 -6.42 12.40
N GLN A 294 4.47 -6.04 12.55
CA GLN A 294 3.32 -6.90 12.21
C GLN A 294 3.33 -7.28 10.72
N THR A 295 3.50 -6.30 9.82
CA THR A 295 3.55 -6.56 8.37
C THR A 295 4.76 -7.43 7.99
N LEU A 296 5.93 -7.21 8.61
CA LEU A 296 7.10 -8.07 8.42
C LEU A 296 6.88 -9.48 8.96
N VAL A 297 6.24 -9.63 10.12
CA VAL A 297 5.88 -10.94 10.71
C VAL A 297 4.85 -11.66 9.84
N ASP A 298 3.83 -10.99 9.34
CA ASP A 298 2.83 -11.60 8.45
C ASP A 298 3.43 -11.95 7.08
N LEU A 299 4.34 -11.15 6.53
CA LEU A 299 5.11 -11.49 5.33
C LEU A 299 6.05 -12.68 5.57
N LEU A 300 6.79 -12.70 6.69
CA LEU A 300 7.67 -13.82 7.08
C LEU A 300 6.87 -15.10 7.38
N ARG A 301 5.63 -14.96 7.89
CA ARG A 301 4.71 -16.07 8.13
C ARG A 301 4.10 -16.60 6.84
N GLN A 302 3.67 -15.74 5.93
CA GLN A 302 3.20 -16.13 4.59
C GLN A 302 4.33 -16.76 3.78
N ALA A 303 5.54 -16.20 3.80
CA ALA A 303 6.73 -16.81 3.22
C ALA A 303 7.10 -18.13 3.91
N GLY A 304 6.96 -18.19 5.24
CA GLY A 304 7.15 -19.40 6.03
C GLY A 304 6.19 -20.52 5.64
N ASP A 305 4.90 -20.22 5.48
CA ASP A 305 3.88 -21.19 5.06
C ASP A 305 3.99 -21.54 3.56
N PHE A 306 4.41 -20.60 2.70
CA PHE A 306 4.77 -20.87 1.32
C PHE A 306 5.96 -21.84 1.22
N ILE A 307 7.03 -21.60 1.98
CA ILE A 307 8.21 -22.48 2.07
C ILE A 307 7.84 -23.82 2.71
N ARG A 308 6.98 -23.84 3.73
CA ARG A 308 6.47 -25.08 4.37
C ARG A 308 5.74 -25.99 3.37
N ASN A 309 5.01 -25.39 2.43
CA ASN A 309 4.20 -26.10 1.45
C ASN A 309 4.95 -26.48 0.16
N HIS A 310 6.10 -25.86 -0.14
CA HIS A 310 6.89 -26.12 -1.37
C HIS A 310 8.33 -26.58 -1.13
N GLY A 311 8.82 -26.59 0.11
CA GLY A 311 10.24 -26.76 0.46
C GLY A 311 10.75 -28.19 0.58
N THR A 312 9.96 -29.21 0.26
CA THR A 312 10.35 -30.63 0.37
C THR A 312 11.10 -31.18 -0.84
N ALA A 313 11.33 -30.35 -1.88
CA ALA A 313 12.06 -30.74 -3.09
C ALA A 313 13.27 -29.82 -3.34
N LEU A 314 14.46 -30.26 -2.88
CA LEU A 314 15.83 -30.04 -3.40
C LEU A 314 16.84 -30.11 -2.23
N GLY A 315 17.95 -30.82 -2.43
CA GLY A 315 18.92 -31.13 -1.38
C GLY A 315 20.27 -30.42 -1.52
N TYR A 316 20.96 -30.31 -0.36
CA TYR A 316 22.39 -30.07 -0.13
C TYR A 316 23.37 -30.08 -1.32
N ILE A 317 24.27 -29.09 -1.34
CA ILE A 317 25.74 -29.20 -1.58
C ILE A 317 26.43 -27.93 -1.02
N PRO A 318 27.67 -27.96 -0.45
CA PRO A 318 28.12 -26.92 0.50
C PRO A 318 29.31 -26.00 0.08
N PHE A 319 29.27 -24.77 0.62
CA PHE A 319 30.36 -23.88 1.10
C PHE A 319 31.73 -23.76 0.38
N HIS A 320 32.16 -22.50 0.19
CA HIS A 320 33.46 -21.99 0.70
C HIS A 320 33.40 -20.46 0.97
N ARG A 321 34.44 -19.87 1.58
CA ARG A 321 34.45 -18.53 2.22
C ARG A 321 35.88 -17.95 2.26
N ASP A 322 36.05 -16.62 2.16
CA ASP A 322 37.08 -15.85 2.91
C ASP A 322 36.94 -14.29 2.80
N PRO A 323 37.58 -13.47 3.67
CA PRO A 323 37.31 -12.02 3.85
C PRO A 323 38.55 -11.09 3.74
N TYR A 324 38.38 -9.76 3.89
CA TYR A 324 39.34 -8.83 4.55
C TYR A 324 38.70 -7.45 4.89
N SER A 325 39.33 -6.62 5.74
CA SER A 325 38.78 -5.32 6.23
C SER A 325 39.87 -4.33 6.69
N HIS A 326 39.58 -3.02 6.74
CA HIS A 326 40.39 -1.98 7.44
C HIS A 326 39.54 -0.76 7.89
N SER A 327 40.11 0.15 8.70
CA SER A 327 39.39 1.09 9.60
C SER A 327 40.00 2.50 9.72
N VAL A 328 39.19 3.48 10.17
CA VAL A 328 39.56 4.89 10.49
C VAL A 328 38.61 5.48 11.57
N PRO A 329 38.88 6.67 12.18
CA PRO A 329 38.43 7.02 13.55
C PRO A 329 37.09 7.78 13.64
N ARG A 330 36.62 8.01 14.88
CA ARG A 330 35.22 8.34 15.21
C ARG A 330 35.06 8.98 16.63
N ALA A 331 34.12 9.93 16.83
CA ALA A 331 33.94 10.74 18.06
C ALA A 331 32.56 10.58 18.77
N ARG A 332 32.50 10.65 20.12
CA ARG A 332 31.47 10.02 21.00
C ARG A 332 30.20 10.81 21.40
N VAL A 333 29.07 10.09 21.57
CA VAL A 333 27.77 10.53 22.17
C VAL A 333 27.04 9.31 22.79
N LEU A 334 26.38 9.44 23.96
CA LEU A 334 25.82 8.31 24.77
C LEU A 334 24.46 8.61 25.44
N LEU A 335 23.55 7.61 25.52
CA LEU A 335 22.33 7.60 26.37
C LEU A 335 21.95 6.17 26.88
N PRO A 336 21.22 5.99 28.02
CA PRO A 336 20.77 4.70 28.61
C PRO A 336 19.34 4.28 28.15
N GLY A 337 18.85 3.03 28.04
CA GLY A 337 18.87 1.81 28.91
C GLY A 337 17.43 1.55 29.45
N LEU A 338 16.79 0.37 29.65
CA LEU A 338 17.02 -1.11 29.66
C LEU A 338 15.62 -1.81 29.46
N GLY A 339 15.35 -3.14 29.38
CA GLY A 339 16.12 -4.40 29.29
C GLY A 339 15.34 -5.65 29.83
N HIS A 340 15.45 -6.83 29.16
CA HIS A 340 15.05 -8.22 29.59
C HIS A 340 13.54 -8.63 29.71
N SER A 341 13.08 -9.90 29.46
CA SER A 341 13.73 -11.16 28.98
C SER A 341 12.75 -12.30 28.54
N THR A 342 13.05 -13.03 27.44
CA THR A 342 12.88 -14.51 27.13
C THR A 342 11.53 -15.25 27.39
N VAL A 343 11.22 -16.54 27.10
CA VAL A 343 11.87 -17.80 26.60
C VAL A 343 10.89 -18.58 25.64
N SER A 344 11.16 -19.82 25.19
CA SER A 344 10.24 -20.69 24.38
C SER A 344 10.43 -22.22 24.63
N PRO A 345 9.53 -23.13 24.16
CA PRO A 345 9.71 -24.61 24.18
C PRO A 345 9.86 -25.30 22.79
N GLN A 346 10.15 -26.61 22.77
CA GLN A 346 10.44 -27.45 21.57
C GLN A 346 9.45 -28.63 21.39
N PHE A 347 9.35 -29.22 20.18
CA PHE A 347 9.58 -30.67 19.85
C PHE A 347 9.15 -31.04 18.39
N THR A 348 9.32 -32.31 17.97
CA THR A 348 9.66 -32.68 16.56
C THR A 348 8.97 -33.98 16.04
N LEU A 349 8.69 -34.01 14.72
CA LEU A 349 8.45 -35.10 13.70
C LEU A 349 8.34 -36.61 14.08
N MET A 350 7.87 -37.58 13.24
CA MET A 350 6.92 -37.73 12.08
C MET A 350 7.14 -39.14 11.43
N SER A 351 6.14 -39.82 10.81
CA SER A 351 6.35 -40.86 9.76
C SER A 351 5.07 -41.35 9.01
N PRO A 352 5.15 -41.98 7.80
CA PRO A 352 4.09 -41.88 6.77
C PRO A 352 3.73 -43.15 5.92
N SER A 353 2.82 -42.98 4.94
CA SER A 353 2.47 -43.85 3.77
C SER A 353 1.46 -43.11 2.83
N MET A 354 1.19 -43.40 1.54
CA MET A 354 1.78 -44.29 0.51
C MET A 354 1.35 -43.89 -0.94
N PHE A 355 2.07 -44.41 -1.96
CA PHE A 355 1.74 -44.64 -3.40
C PHE A 355 0.94 -43.64 -4.30
N LEU A 356 1.68 -43.05 -5.29
CA LEU A 356 1.39 -42.85 -6.74
C LEU A 356 0.24 -41.87 -7.15
N LEU A 357 0.02 -41.42 -8.42
CA LEU A 357 0.57 -41.65 -9.79
C LEU A 357 0.90 -40.29 -10.51
N PRO A 358 1.48 -40.24 -11.75
CA PRO A 358 2.11 -39.01 -12.30
C PRO A 358 1.33 -38.20 -13.37
N ILE A 359 1.78 -36.96 -13.58
CA ILE A 359 1.46 -36.00 -14.66
C ILE A 359 2.81 -35.41 -15.18
N PRO A 360 2.99 -35.07 -16.47
CA PRO A 360 4.29 -34.66 -17.02
C PRO A 360 4.77 -33.26 -16.60
N VAL A 361 6.10 -33.06 -16.73
CA VAL A 361 6.82 -31.81 -16.39
C VAL A 361 6.76 -30.81 -17.54
N VAL A 362 6.48 -29.53 -17.22
CA VAL A 362 6.69 -28.39 -18.13
C VAL A 362 8.03 -27.73 -17.79
N ALA A 363 8.84 -27.42 -18.81
CA ALA A 363 10.14 -26.79 -18.62
C ALA A 363 10.02 -25.29 -18.28
N ALA A 364 10.89 -24.80 -17.39
CA ALA A 364 10.93 -23.39 -16.98
C ALA A 364 11.76 -22.51 -17.93
N CYS A 365 11.37 -21.25 -18.08
CA CYS A 365 12.05 -20.29 -18.94
C CYS A 365 13.42 -19.83 -18.36
N PRO A 366 14.44 -19.58 -19.20
CA PRO A 366 15.71 -19.00 -18.76
C PRO A 366 15.52 -17.55 -18.30
N GLY A 367 16.31 -17.11 -17.31
CA GLY A 367 16.25 -15.78 -16.70
C GLY A 367 15.77 -15.78 -15.25
N LEU A 368 14.70 -16.51 -14.94
CA LEU A 368 14.17 -16.64 -13.56
C LEU A 368 15.24 -17.16 -12.57
N ASN A 369 16.17 -17.98 -13.08
CA ASN A 369 17.21 -18.62 -12.30
C ASN A 369 18.22 -17.61 -11.69
N GLU A 370 18.54 -16.48 -12.34
CA GLU A 370 19.48 -15.51 -11.76
C GLU A 370 18.86 -14.75 -10.58
N SER A 371 17.61 -14.33 -10.70
CA SER A 371 16.85 -13.72 -9.60
C SER A 371 16.63 -14.71 -8.46
N ALA A 372 16.28 -15.96 -8.77
CA ALA A 372 16.14 -17.03 -7.79
C ALA A 372 17.47 -17.37 -7.08
N VAL A 373 18.60 -17.36 -7.80
CA VAL A 373 19.94 -17.56 -7.22
C VAL A 373 20.36 -16.36 -6.35
N ARG A 374 20.06 -15.11 -6.74
CA ARG A 374 20.31 -13.93 -5.88
C ARG A 374 19.48 -13.98 -4.60
N VAL A 375 18.17 -14.24 -4.70
CA VAL A 375 17.28 -14.38 -3.53
C VAL A 375 17.69 -15.60 -2.68
N GLY A 376 18.08 -16.71 -3.30
CA GLY A 376 18.59 -17.90 -2.63
C GLY A 376 19.89 -17.65 -1.86
N ALA A 377 20.87 -17.01 -2.49
CA ALA A 377 22.14 -16.65 -1.85
C ALA A 377 21.94 -15.68 -0.68
N VAL A 378 21.07 -14.67 -0.82
CA VAL A 378 20.67 -13.80 0.30
C VAL A 378 19.96 -14.60 1.40
N ARG A 379 19.03 -15.51 1.04
CA ARG A 379 18.33 -16.38 1.99
C ARG A 379 19.31 -17.24 2.80
N GLU A 380 20.33 -17.82 2.18
CA GLU A 380 21.34 -18.61 2.91
C GLU A 380 22.30 -17.75 3.73
N LEU A 381 22.76 -16.61 3.19
CA LEU A 381 23.68 -15.68 3.87
C LEU A 381 23.11 -15.18 5.21
N TYR A 382 21.79 -14.99 5.27
CA TYR A 382 21.03 -14.55 6.45
C TYR A 382 20.16 -15.65 7.10
N ALA A 383 20.22 -16.92 6.64
CA ALA A 383 19.41 -18.02 7.20
C ALA A 383 19.69 -18.27 8.71
N TRP A 384 20.82 -17.79 9.21
CA TRP A 384 21.20 -17.86 10.61
C TRP A 384 20.46 -16.80 11.47
N VAL A 385 20.05 -15.64 10.90
CA VAL A 385 19.25 -14.60 11.58
C VAL A 385 17.91 -15.18 12.01
N LEU A 386 17.26 -15.92 11.11
CA LEU A 386 15.99 -16.61 11.34
C LEU A 386 16.08 -17.77 12.35
N ARG A 387 17.27 -18.01 12.93
CA ARG A 387 17.51 -18.98 14.02
C ARG A 387 17.92 -18.30 15.34
N VAL A 388 18.04 -16.97 15.38
CA VAL A 388 18.18 -16.21 16.62
C VAL A 388 16.78 -16.05 17.23
N PRO A 389 16.56 -16.39 18.52
CA PRO A 389 15.28 -16.16 19.18
C PRO A 389 14.90 -14.67 19.19
N GLU A 390 13.61 -14.37 19.09
CA GLU A 390 13.11 -12.98 19.03
C GLU A 390 13.51 -12.15 20.27
N ALA A 391 13.56 -12.78 21.45
CA ALA A 391 14.05 -12.17 22.68
C ALA A 391 15.55 -11.76 22.62
N ASP A 392 16.33 -12.42 21.76
CA ASP A 392 17.77 -12.19 21.55
C ASP A 392 18.03 -11.29 20.33
N LEU A 393 16.99 -10.79 19.66
CA LEU A 393 17.09 -9.80 18.58
C LEU A 393 16.93 -8.34 19.05
N ALA A 394 16.79 -8.11 20.36
CA ALA A 394 16.68 -6.77 20.94
C ALA A 394 17.94 -5.93 20.62
N MET A 395 17.73 -4.79 19.95
CA MET A 395 18.78 -3.83 19.57
C MET A 395 18.67 -2.54 20.35
N THR A 396 19.80 -2.02 20.83
CA THR A 396 19.87 -0.72 21.50
C THR A 396 21.11 0.02 21.01
N PHE A 397 20.91 0.98 20.11
CA PHE A 397 21.97 1.84 19.58
C PHE A 397 22.42 2.79 20.70
N GLN A 398 23.57 2.48 21.32
CA GLN A 398 24.09 3.21 22.48
C GLN A 398 24.75 4.53 22.06
N GLU A 399 25.45 4.49 20.93
CA GLU A 399 26.48 5.47 20.59
C GLU A 399 26.75 5.44 19.07
N ILE A 400 26.51 6.56 18.37
CA ILE A 400 26.70 6.72 16.91
C ILE A 400 27.69 7.87 16.63
N LEU A 401 28.74 7.58 15.87
CA LEU A 401 29.95 8.43 15.78
C LEU A 401 30.27 8.80 14.33
N VAL A 402 29.86 9.98 13.87
CA VAL A 402 29.82 10.29 12.43
C VAL A 402 31.07 11.02 11.95
N ASP A 403 31.68 10.53 10.86
CA ASP A 403 32.73 11.23 10.12
C ASP A 403 32.10 12.24 9.16
N LEU A 404 32.07 13.51 9.56
CA LEU A 404 31.45 14.60 8.81
C LEU A 404 32.14 14.90 7.47
N GLY A 405 33.39 14.46 7.26
CA GLY A 405 34.10 14.60 5.99
C GLY A 405 33.70 13.58 4.92
N SER A 406 32.93 12.55 5.29
CA SER A 406 32.70 11.36 4.46
C SER A 406 31.35 11.31 3.73
N LYS A 407 30.66 12.47 3.55
CA LYS A 407 29.33 12.54 2.92
C LYS A 407 29.35 11.98 1.49
N ASN A 408 28.52 10.98 1.22
CA ASN A 408 28.35 10.41 -0.11
C ASN A 408 27.25 11.12 -0.93
N THR A 409 27.11 10.76 -2.20
CA THR A 409 26.11 11.32 -3.13
C THR A 409 24.65 11.05 -2.74
N LYS A 410 24.39 10.14 -1.79
CA LYS A 410 23.05 9.89 -1.21
C LYS A 410 22.83 10.65 0.11
N GLY A 411 23.74 11.56 0.47
CA GLY A 411 23.68 12.38 1.68
C GLY A 411 24.09 11.66 2.97
N LEU A 412 24.57 10.42 2.89
CA LEU A 412 24.93 9.62 4.06
C LEU A 412 26.42 9.73 4.38
N TYR A 413 26.76 9.66 5.67
CA TYR A 413 28.12 9.76 6.20
C TYR A 413 28.55 8.42 6.79
N ARG A 414 29.85 8.10 6.79
CA ARG A 414 30.42 6.92 7.46
C ARG A 414 30.35 7.09 8.98
N ALA A 415 29.91 6.06 9.70
CA ALA A 415 29.69 6.18 11.15
C ALA A 415 30.15 4.98 11.99
N GLN A 416 30.76 5.30 13.13
CA GLN A 416 30.51 4.69 14.45
C GLN A 416 29.13 4.12 14.63
N VAL A 417 28.98 2.82 14.83
CA VAL A 417 27.85 2.34 15.60
C VAL A 417 28.36 1.41 16.69
N ARG A 418 28.01 1.74 17.94
CA ARG A 418 27.97 0.78 19.04
C ARG A 418 26.51 0.53 19.40
N ALA A 419 26.13 -0.74 19.42
CA ALA A 419 24.81 -1.16 19.84
C ALA A 419 24.92 -2.37 20.76
N THR A 420 24.01 -2.49 21.73
CA THR A 420 23.69 -3.80 22.28
C THR A 420 22.85 -4.55 21.24
N VAL A 421 23.19 -5.80 20.93
CA VAL A 421 22.40 -6.69 20.08
C VAL A 421 22.29 -8.03 20.82
N GLY A 422 21.08 -8.44 21.21
CA GLY A 422 20.88 -9.68 21.98
C GLY A 422 21.65 -9.70 23.31
N GLY A 423 21.71 -8.56 23.99
CA GLY A 423 22.52 -8.38 25.20
C GLY A 423 24.05 -8.26 24.96
N ARG A 424 24.57 -8.64 23.79
CA ARG A 424 26.00 -8.54 23.46
C ARG A 424 26.34 -7.09 23.06
N PRO A 425 27.39 -6.46 23.64
CA PRO A 425 27.84 -5.13 23.21
C PRO A 425 28.69 -5.26 21.94
N THR A 426 28.21 -4.65 20.85
CA THR A 426 28.66 -4.91 19.49
C THR A 426 29.02 -3.60 18.79
N ALA A 427 30.10 -3.58 18.00
CA ALA A 427 30.57 -2.37 17.32
C ALA A 427 30.90 -2.64 15.84
N PHE A 428 30.27 -1.89 14.95
CA PHE A 428 30.35 -2.10 13.49
C PHE A 428 30.49 -0.77 12.72
N THR A 429 30.50 -0.82 11.39
CA THR A 429 30.71 0.35 10.53
C THR A 429 29.65 0.39 9.43
N GLY A 430 28.80 1.41 9.47
CA GLY A 430 27.76 1.63 8.48
C GLY A 430 27.76 3.06 7.92
N LEU A 431 26.73 3.36 7.12
CA LEU A 431 26.39 4.70 6.67
C LEU A 431 25.22 5.22 7.50
N VAL A 432 25.26 6.49 7.89
CA VAL A 432 24.26 7.19 8.71
C VAL A 432 23.96 8.53 8.06
N GLY A 433 22.69 8.81 7.84
CA GLY A 433 22.20 10.16 7.56
C GLY A 433 22.01 10.97 8.85
N LEU A 434 22.29 12.27 8.80
CA LEU A 434 22.17 13.18 9.94
C LEU A 434 20.80 13.89 10.03
N GLU A 435 20.05 13.88 8.93
CA GLU A 435 18.70 14.43 8.81
C GLU A 435 17.67 13.28 8.85
N SER A 436 16.49 13.47 9.44
CA SER A 436 15.52 12.38 9.76
C SER A 436 15.29 11.39 8.61
N ASP A 437 15.02 11.86 7.39
CA ASP A 437 14.72 10.99 6.25
C ASP A 437 15.96 10.22 5.77
N SER A 438 17.14 10.84 5.88
CA SER A 438 18.43 10.22 5.55
C SER A 438 18.84 9.18 6.61
N LEU A 439 18.48 9.42 7.88
CA LEU A 439 18.63 8.47 8.98
C LEU A 439 17.70 7.27 8.79
N ALA A 440 16.41 7.50 8.48
CA ALA A 440 15.44 6.45 8.20
C ALA A 440 15.91 5.54 7.05
N ARG A 441 16.38 6.11 5.93
CA ARG A 441 17.00 5.36 4.81
C ARG A 441 18.28 4.62 5.19
N SER A 442 18.93 4.97 6.28
CA SER A 442 20.12 4.27 6.80
C SER A 442 19.77 3.06 7.67
N MET A 443 18.69 3.14 8.46
CA MET A 443 18.36 2.15 9.50
C MET A 443 18.31 0.70 9.02
N PRO A 444 17.72 0.32 7.86
CA PRO A 444 17.74 -1.07 7.39
C PRO A 444 19.15 -1.63 7.20
N GLY A 445 20.07 -0.83 6.66
CA GLY A 445 21.48 -1.21 6.50
C GLY A 445 22.21 -1.30 7.84
N LEU A 446 21.91 -0.41 8.79
CA LEU A 446 22.48 -0.46 10.14
C LEU A 446 21.99 -1.68 10.94
N VAL A 447 20.72 -2.06 10.79
CA VAL A 447 20.14 -3.28 11.38
C VAL A 447 20.77 -4.53 10.75
N ALA A 448 20.94 -4.57 9.42
CA ALA A 448 21.63 -5.69 8.76
C ALA A 448 23.08 -5.86 9.26
N LEU A 449 23.83 -4.76 9.42
CA LEU A 449 25.20 -4.78 9.97
C LEU A 449 25.25 -5.11 11.46
N ALA A 450 24.26 -4.69 12.25
CA ALA A 450 24.10 -5.07 13.66
C ALA A 450 23.89 -6.59 13.80
N LEU A 451 23.11 -7.17 12.89
CA LEU A 451 22.89 -8.61 12.79
C LEU A 451 24.15 -9.33 12.33
N GLU A 452 24.81 -8.91 11.25
CA GLU A 452 26.04 -9.58 10.79
C GLU A 452 27.13 -9.67 11.88
N ALA A 453 27.20 -8.70 12.79
CA ALA A 453 28.11 -8.72 13.92
C ALA A 453 27.71 -9.64 15.10
N LEU A 454 26.56 -10.32 15.04
CA LEU A 454 26.24 -11.50 15.88
C LEU A 454 26.87 -12.80 15.34
N LYS A 455 27.34 -12.81 14.08
CA LYS A 455 27.93 -13.97 13.38
C LYS A 455 29.37 -14.29 13.83
N THR A 456 29.82 -13.62 14.90
CA THR A 456 31.12 -13.67 15.60
C THR A 456 30.87 -13.63 17.10
#